data_AF-A0A537AIA4-F1
#
_entry.id   AF-A0A537AIA4-F1
#
_cell.length_a   1.000
_cell.length_b   1.000
_cell.length_c   1.000
_cell.angle_alpha   90.00
_cell.angle_beta   90.00
_cell.angle_gamma   90.00
#
_symmetry.space_group_name_H-M   'P 1'
#
loop_
_entity.id
_entity.type
_entity.pdbx_description
1 polymer ?
#
loop_
_entity_poly.entity_id
_entity_poly.type
_entity_poly.pdbx_seq_one_letter_code
_entity_poly.pdbx_strand_id
1 'polypeptide(L)'
;MKALLATCALAVAFGTGSTATAQSYPPNGSTIPAVILNGSPAIQQPAPNSANQQSAWNTELAGHSDLQGRSAYQPIIINENGREIAYVGHHTGKMPNPLTGVVEGNGTSIVDVTDPAKPRYLAHIPGPAEGGDEAGGAQMVRVCSGSVLPHGVKGKWYLLRTLGSTAHEIYDVTDKAHPARLTTIVD
;
A
#
# COMPACT_ATOMS: atom_id res chain seq x y z
N MET A 1 7.94 -62.52 -40.12
CA MET A 1 8.38 -62.38 -38.71
C MET A 1 9.90 -62.38 -38.66
N LYS A 2 10.52 -61.19 -38.59
CA LYS A 2 11.84 -60.91 -37.99
C LYS A 2 12.14 -59.41 -38.14
N ALA A 3 12.49 -58.83 -36.99
CA ALA A 3 13.05 -57.52 -36.64
C ALA A 3 13.40 -56.48 -37.71
N LEU A 4 13.10 -55.22 -37.40
CA LEU A 4 14.10 -54.15 -37.42
C LEU A 4 13.83 -53.21 -36.22
N LEU A 5 14.80 -53.11 -35.31
CA LEU A 5 14.84 -52.06 -34.29
C LEU A 5 15.09 -50.72 -34.98
N ALA A 6 14.25 -49.72 -34.72
CA ALA A 6 14.55 -48.32 -35.00
C ALA A 6 14.44 -47.55 -33.69
N THR A 7 15.58 -47.36 -33.02
CA THR A 7 15.71 -46.50 -31.85
C THR A 7 15.76 -45.05 -32.34
N CYS A 8 14.61 -44.37 -32.37
CA CYS A 8 14.58 -42.92 -32.54
C CYS A 8 14.89 -42.27 -31.19
N ALA A 9 16.15 -41.85 -31.01
CA ALA A 9 16.51 -40.94 -29.94
C ALA A 9 15.89 -39.56 -30.25
N LEU A 10 14.81 -39.21 -29.56
CA LEU A 10 14.32 -37.83 -29.53
C LEU A 10 15.27 -37.02 -28.65
N ALA A 11 16.12 -36.21 -29.27
CA ALA A 11 16.92 -35.22 -28.54
C ALA A 11 15.97 -34.17 -27.96
N VAL A 12 15.75 -34.23 -26.64
CA VAL A 12 15.16 -33.12 -25.90
C VAL A 12 16.21 -32.01 -25.90
N ALA A 13 16.00 -30.99 -26.73
CA ALA A 13 16.75 -29.75 -26.62
C ALA A 13 16.38 -29.13 -25.26
N PHE A 14 17.23 -29.30 -24.26
CA PHE A 14 17.20 -28.50 -23.05
C PHE A 14 17.42 -27.06 -23.49
N GLY A 15 16.34 -26.29 -23.57
CA GLY A 15 16.42 -24.84 -23.71
C GLY A 15 17.36 -24.34 -22.62
N THR A 16 18.42 -23.66 -23.03
CA THR A 16 19.35 -23.00 -22.12
C THR A 16 18.53 -22.09 -21.22
N GLY A 17 18.40 -22.47 -19.95
CA GLY A 17 17.72 -21.64 -18.96
C GLY A 17 18.35 -20.26 -18.98
N SER A 18 17.56 -19.24 -19.27
CA SER A 18 17.96 -17.87 -19.04
C SER A 18 18.13 -17.74 -17.52
N THR A 19 19.38 -17.75 -17.06
CA THR A 19 19.70 -17.29 -15.72
C THR A 19 19.35 -15.82 -15.69
N ALA A 20 18.19 -15.48 -15.11
CA ALA A 20 17.92 -14.12 -14.70
C ALA A 20 18.98 -13.79 -13.64
N THR A 21 20.05 -13.11 -14.06
CA THR A 21 21.03 -12.57 -13.13
C THR A 21 20.29 -11.54 -12.29
N ALA A 22 20.06 -11.86 -11.02
CA ALA A 22 19.50 -10.93 -10.06
C ALA A 22 20.31 -9.62 -10.14
N GLN A 23 19.62 -8.51 -10.40
CA GLN A 23 20.24 -7.20 -10.36
C GLN A 23 20.70 -6.96 -8.92
N SER A 24 22.03 -6.94 -8.72
CA SER A 24 22.63 -6.58 -7.44
C SER A 24 22.17 -5.16 -7.08
N TYR A 25 21.31 -5.06 -6.08
CA TYR A 25 20.90 -3.78 -5.50
C TYR A 25 21.60 -3.62 -4.15
N PRO A 26 22.12 -2.43 -3.81
CA PRO A 26 22.08 -1.19 -4.60
C PRO A 26 23.09 -1.17 -5.77
N PRO A 27 22.86 -0.35 -6.80
CA PRO A 27 23.71 -0.28 -7.99
C PRO A 27 25.00 0.47 -7.65
N ASN A 28 25.99 -0.20 -7.07
CA ASN A 28 27.30 0.41 -6.75
C ASN A 28 28.33 0.11 -7.85
N GLY A 29 28.06 0.57 -9.07
CA GLY A 29 28.98 0.44 -10.22
C GLY A 29 29.78 1.72 -10.48
N SER A 30 30.94 1.59 -11.13
CA SER A 30 31.80 2.73 -11.54
C SER A 30 31.15 3.72 -12.51
N THR A 31 29.97 3.39 -13.02
CA THR A 31 29.13 4.24 -13.90
C THR A 31 28.22 5.19 -13.13
N ILE A 32 28.08 5.03 -11.80
CA ILE A 32 27.34 5.96 -10.96
C ILE A 32 28.29 7.11 -10.58
N PRO A 33 27.97 8.37 -10.92
CA PRO A 33 28.80 9.49 -10.55
C PRO A 33 28.86 9.63 -9.02
N ALA A 34 30.07 9.83 -8.49
CA ALA A 34 30.24 10.20 -7.08
C ALA A 34 29.56 11.56 -6.85
N VAL A 35 28.53 11.58 -6.01
CA VAL A 35 27.92 12.83 -5.55
C VAL A 35 28.88 13.48 -4.56
N ILE A 36 29.63 14.48 -5.02
CA ILE A 36 30.44 15.32 -4.14
C ILE A 36 29.56 16.46 -3.64
N LEU A 37 29.29 16.48 -2.34
CA LEU A 37 28.56 17.57 -1.68
C LEU A 37 29.45 18.82 -1.64
N ASN A 38 29.46 19.61 -2.71
CA ASN A 38 30.27 20.83 -2.85
C ASN A 38 29.78 22.02 -2.00
N GLY A 39 29.09 21.77 -0.89
CA GLY A 39 28.77 22.76 0.13
C GLY A 39 27.81 23.87 -0.32
N SER A 40 26.52 23.64 -0.18
CA SER A 40 25.65 24.74 0.27
C SER A 40 25.86 24.90 1.78
N PRO A 41 25.92 26.11 2.34
CA PRO A 41 25.94 26.26 3.80
C PRO A 41 24.74 25.52 4.38
N ALA A 42 24.97 24.76 5.46
CA ALA A 42 23.89 24.08 6.15
C ALA A 42 22.84 25.13 6.54
N ILE A 43 21.66 25.02 5.94
CA ILE A 43 20.50 25.78 6.42
C ILE A 43 20.21 25.31 7.85
N GLN A 44 20.17 26.25 8.79
CA GLN A 44 19.97 25.92 10.20
C GLN A 44 18.51 25.50 10.42
N GLN A 45 18.29 24.23 10.77
CA GLN A 45 16.97 23.74 11.16
C GLN A 45 16.51 24.45 12.44
N PRO A 46 15.29 25.02 12.48
CA PRO A 46 14.73 25.56 13.71
C PRO A 46 14.46 24.44 14.72
N ALA A 47 14.58 24.74 16.01
CA ALA A 47 14.15 23.80 17.04
C ALA A 47 12.65 23.48 16.87
N PRO A 48 12.21 22.24 17.14
CA PRO A 48 10.80 21.93 17.14
C PRO A 48 10.09 22.73 18.25
N ASN A 49 8.83 23.09 17.98
CA ASN A 49 7.91 23.63 18.97
C ASN A 49 7.53 22.54 20.00
N SER A 50 6.71 22.88 21.00
CA SER A 50 6.22 21.90 21.99
C SER A 50 5.39 20.80 21.33
N ALA A 51 5.26 19.63 21.99
CA ALA A 51 4.61 18.44 21.42
C ALA A 51 3.17 18.65 20.92
N ASN A 52 2.48 19.67 21.43
CA ASN A 52 1.11 20.06 21.04
C ASN A 52 1.07 21.22 20.03
N GLN A 53 2.19 21.59 19.43
CA GLN A 53 2.31 22.66 18.44
C GLN A 53 2.94 22.13 17.17
N GLN A 54 2.41 22.55 16.02
CA GLN A 54 3.00 22.24 14.73
C GLN A 54 4.42 22.78 14.65
N SER A 55 5.36 21.96 14.21
CA SER A 55 6.70 22.37 13.81
C SER A 55 6.83 22.21 12.30
N ALA A 56 7.42 23.18 11.61
CA ALA A 56 7.60 23.15 10.16
C ALA A 56 8.94 23.78 9.78
N TRP A 57 9.57 23.25 8.73
CA TRP A 57 10.81 23.80 8.19
C TRP A 57 10.85 23.55 6.68
N ASN A 58 10.87 24.62 5.88
CA ASN A 58 10.76 24.57 4.42
C ASN A 58 9.52 23.81 3.90
N THR A 59 8.50 23.69 4.75
CA THR A 59 7.22 23.03 4.46
C THR A 59 6.11 23.83 5.11
N GLU A 60 4.90 23.65 4.59
CA GLU A 60 3.67 24.22 5.15
C GLU A 60 2.61 23.11 5.22
N LEU A 61 1.76 23.14 6.23
CA LEU A 61 0.64 22.21 6.36
C LEU A 61 -0.45 22.60 5.36
N ALA A 62 -0.62 21.81 4.31
CA ALA A 62 -1.67 22.06 3.32
C ALA A 62 -3.08 21.75 3.83
N GLY A 63 -3.22 20.76 4.71
CA GLY A 63 -4.47 20.36 5.36
C GLY A 63 -4.29 19.09 6.18
N HIS A 64 -5.34 18.65 6.87
CA HIS A 64 -5.28 17.48 7.74
C HIS A 64 -6.59 16.69 7.76
N SER A 65 -6.47 15.39 8.01
CA SER A 65 -7.57 14.52 8.45
C SER A 65 -7.14 13.90 9.78
N ASP A 66 -8.05 13.90 10.75
CA ASP A 66 -7.80 13.26 12.05
C ASP A 66 -7.96 11.72 12.01
N LEU A 67 -8.36 11.18 10.86
CA LEU A 67 -8.64 9.76 10.63
C LEU A 67 -9.60 9.15 11.66
N GLN A 68 -10.54 9.97 12.17
CA GLN A 68 -11.45 9.59 13.26
C GLN A 68 -10.69 9.12 14.51
N GLY A 69 -9.53 9.75 14.78
CA GLY A 69 -8.64 9.47 15.91
C GLY A 69 -7.86 8.16 15.82
N ARG A 70 -7.78 7.53 14.65
CA ARG A 70 -7.03 6.28 14.44
C ARG A 70 -5.57 6.57 14.10
N SER A 71 -4.66 5.68 14.51
CA SER A 71 -3.23 5.78 14.18
C SER A 71 -2.98 5.57 12.69
N ALA A 72 -2.15 6.37 12.04
CA ALA A 72 -1.82 6.18 10.63
C ALA A 72 -0.61 5.25 10.46
N TYR A 73 -0.74 4.21 9.64
CA TYR A 73 0.36 3.35 9.23
C TYR A 73 0.36 3.16 7.71
N GLN A 74 1.55 3.33 7.11
CA GLN A 74 1.80 3.20 5.67
C GLN A 74 0.69 3.73 4.75
N PRO A 75 0.33 5.02 4.85
CA PRO A 75 -0.63 5.61 3.92
C PRO A 75 -0.08 5.54 2.49
N ILE A 76 -0.94 5.19 1.53
CA ILE A 76 -0.68 5.32 0.10
C ILE A 76 -1.70 6.27 -0.51
N ILE A 77 -1.27 7.11 -1.45
CA ILE A 77 -2.14 8.00 -2.21
C ILE A 77 -2.13 7.54 -3.66
N ILE A 78 -3.30 7.34 -4.23
CA ILE A 78 -3.49 6.81 -5.57
C ILE A 78 -4.31 7.81 -6.38
N ASN A 79 -3.80 8.16 -7.55
CA ASN A 79 -4.58 8.90 -8.55
C ASN A 79 -5.53 7.95 -9.26
N GLU A 80 -6.82 8.09 -8.97
CA GLU A 80 -7.90 7.30 -9.52
C GLU A 80 -8.77 8.12 -10.47
N ASN A 81 -8.29 8.27 -11.71
CA ASN A 81 -8.93 9.05 -12.76
C ASN A 81 -9.08 10.54 -12.39
N GLY A 82 -8.01 11.15 -11.88
CA GLY A 82 -7.98 12.57 -11.52
C GLY A 82 -8.48 12.89 -10.10
N ARG A 83 -8.83 11.86 -9.31
CA ARG A 83 -9.05 12.00 -7.86
C ARG A 83 -7.88 11.39 -7.11
N GLU A 84 -7.35 12.10 -6.12
CA GLU A 84 -6.31 11.57 -5.23
C GLU A 84 -6.98 10.92 -4.02
N ILE A 85 -6.85 9.61 -3.88
CA ILE A 85 -7.46 8.84 -2.79
C ILE A 85 -6.36 8.30 -1.89
N ALA A 86 -6.40 8.66 -0.61
CA ALA A 86 -5.54 8.11 0.42
C ALA A 86 -6.17 6.86 1.03
N TYR A 87 -5.43 5.75 1.00
CA TYR A 87 -5.73 4.53 1.73
C TYR A 87 -4.76 4.44 2.90
N VAL A 88 -5.29 4.50 4.12
CA VAL A 88 -4.47 4.57 5.34
C VAL A 88 -4.76 3.36 6.19
N GLY A 89 -3.75 2.50 6.39
CA GLY A 89 -3.84 1.41 7.34
C GLY A 89 -3.73 1.92 8.78
N HIS A 90 -4.23 1.12 9.72
CA HIS A 90 -4.20 1.43 11.15
C HIS A 90 -3.65 0.27 11.95
N HIS A 91 -2.94 0.59 13.03
CA HIS A 91 -2.54 -0.39 14.05
C HIS A 91 -3.75 -0.92 14.82
N THR A 92 -3.53 -1.95 15.63
CA THR A 92 -4.51 -2.53 16.55
C THR A 92 -5.20 -1.46 17.41
N GLY A 93 -6.45 -1.73 17.78
CA GLY A 93 -7.25 -0.87 18.64
C GLY A 93 -8.68 -0.77 18.13
N LYS A 94 -9.46 0.08 18.77
CA LYS A 94 -10.85 0.35 18.40
C LYS A 94 -11.15 1.81 18.62
N MET A 95 -11.99 2.35 17.76
CA MET A 95 -12.39 3.76 17.81
C MET A 95 -13.85 3.91 17.36
N PRO A 96 -14.59 4.90 17.88
CA PRO A 96 -15.89 5.22 17.33
C PRO A 96 -15.76 5.57 15.84
N ASN A 97 -16.76 5.18 15.05
CA ASN A 97 -16.90 5.57 13.66
C ASN A 97 -18.14 6.48 13.51
N PRO A 98 -17.96 7.81 13.37
CA PRO A 98 -19.05 8.75 13.14
C PRO A 98 -19.93 8.45 11.92
N LEU A 99 -19.43 7.73 10.91
CA LEU A 99 -20.23 7.38 9.72
C LEU A 99 -21.29 6.31 10.01
N THR A 100 -21.04 5.43 10.98
CA THR A 100 -21.88 4.27 11.28
C THR A 100 -22.48 4.32 12.69
N GLY A 101 -21.95 5.17 13.57
CA GLY A 101 -22.36 5.30 14.96
C GLY A 101 -21.87 4.18 15.88
N VAL A 102 -21.04 3.25 15.38
CA VAL A 102 -20.54 2.11 16.17
C VAL A 102 -19.06 2.25 16.52
N VAL A 103 -18.64 1.60 17.60
CA VAL A 103 -17.24 1.38 17.92
C VAL A 103 -16.78 0.12 17.21
N GLU A 104 -15.73 0.22 16.41
CA GLU A 104 -15.22 -0.88 15.62
C GLU A 104 -13.69 -0.94 15.67
N GLY A 105 -13.14 -2.12 15.36
CA GLY A 105 -11.71 -2.33 15.31
C GLY A 105 -11.07 -1.46 14.23
N ASN A 106 -9.93 -0.88 14.56
CA ASN A 106 -9.10 -0.14 13.61
C ASN A 106 -8.82 -1.02 12.39
N GLY A 107 -8.86 -0.42 11.21
CA GLY A 107 -8.62 -1.16 9.98
C GLY A 107 -8.01 -0.26 8.92
N THR A 108 -8.80 0.15 7.93
CA THR A 108 -8.31 0.96 6.81
C THR A 108 -9.25 2.13 6.57
N SER A 109 -8.74 3.35 6.65
CA SER A 109 -9.44 4.57 6.22
C SER A 109 -9.28 4.80 4.73
N ILE A 110 -10.36 5.25 4.09
CA ILE A 110 -10.35 5.77 2.72
C ILE A 110 -10.70 7.25 2.78
N VAL A 111 -9.80 8.11 2.31
CA VAL A 111 -9.93 9.57 2.39
C VAL A 111 -9.71 10.16 0.99
N ASP A 112 -10.64 11.00 0.55
CA ASP A 112 -10.44 11.84 -0.63
C ASP A 112 -9.52 13.00 -0.27
N VAL A 113 -8.35 13.07 -0.91
CA VAL A 113 -7.34 14.11 -0.70
C VAL A 113 -7.10 14.90 -1.99
N THR A 114 -8.07 14.87 -2.93
CA THR A 114 -7.99 15.63 -4.20
C THR A 114 -7.82 17.13 -3.95
N ASP A 115 -8.55 17.68 -2.97
CA ASP A 115 -8.29 18.99 -2.41
C ASP A 115 -7.49 18.80 -1.10
N PRO A 116 -6.18 19.06 -1.09
CA PRO A 116 -5.35 18.81 0.10
C PRO A 116 -5.75 19.70 1.27
N ALA A 117 -6.39 20.85 1.04
CA ALA A 117 -6.89 21.73 2.09
C ALA A 117 -8.21 21.28 2.69
N LYS A 118 -8.92 20.35 2.03
CA LYS A 118 -10.21 19.80 2.48
C LYS A 118 -10.28 18.28 2.34
N PRO A 119 -9.44 17.51 3.06
CA PRO A 119 -9.54 16.06 3.07
C PRO A 119 -10.93 15.61 3.50
N ARG A 120 -11.52 14.65 2.79
CA ARG A 120 -12.86 14.13 3.08
C ARG A 120 -12.80 12.63 3.36
N TYR A 121 -13.10 12.25 4.59
CA TYR A 121 -13.20 10.86 5.01
C TYR A 121 -14.41 10.19 4.33
N LEU A 122 -14.16 9.10 3.59
CA LEU A 122 -15.18 8.46 2.74
C LEU A 122 -15.74 7.19 3.36
N ALA A 123 -14.86 6.35 3.90
CA ALA A 123 -15.22 5.07 4.47
C ALA A 123 -14.13 4.59 5.43
N HIS A 124 -14.52 3.68 6.29
CA HIS A 124 -13.61 2.88 7.10
C HIS A 124 -13.96 1.40 6.91
N ILE A 125 -12.96 0.57 6.64
CA ILE A 125 -13.10 -0.88 6.60
C ILE A 125 -12.54 -1.41 7.92
N PRO A 126 -13.35 -2.02 8.81
CA PRO A 126 -12.87 -2.49 10.11
C PRO A 126 -11.82 -3.61 9.96
N GLY A 127 -10.94 -3.73 10.95
CA GLY A 127 -9.97 -4.81 11.10
C GLY A 127 -10.08 -5.46 12.48
N PRO A 128 -9.24 -6.46 12.80
CA PRO A 128 -9.21 -7.07 14.12
C PRO A 128 -8.86 -6.04 15.19
N ALA A 129 -9.71 -5.90 16.20
CA ALA A 129 -9.53 -4.92 17.27
C ALA A 129 -8.41 -5.30 18.25
N GLU A 130 -8.08 -6.60 18.31
CA GLU A 130 -7.12 -7.19 19.25
C GLU A 130 -5.93 -7.78 18.49
N GLY A 131 -4.80 -7.92 19.17
CA GLY A 131 -3.55 -8.43 18.58
C GLY A 131 -2.26 -7.72 19.06
N GLY A 132 -2.26 -7.12 20.25
CA GLY A 132 -1.10 -6.32 20.71
C GLY A 132 -0.81 -5.15 19.77
N ASP A 133 0.41 -4.62 19.79
CA ASP A 133 0.71 -3.40 19.02
C ASP A 133 0.61 -3.61 17.50
N GLU A 134 1.01 -4.80 17.01
CA GLU A 134 1.23 -5.03 15.57
C GLU A 134 0.47 -6.23 14.96
N ALA A 135 -0.21 -7.07 15.73
CA ALA A 135 -0.89 -8.26 15.18
C ALA A 135 -2.38 -8.06 14.87
N GLY A 136 -2.97 -6.93 15.28
CA GLY A 136 -4.32 -6.50 14.91
C GLY A 136 -4.31 -5.41 13.85
N GLY A 137 -5.47 -4.79 13.63
CA GLY A 137 -5.62 -3.72 12.65
C GLY A 137 -5.56 -4.19 11.19
N ALA A 138 -5.27 -3.25 10.29
CA ALA A 138 -5.02 -3.53 8.87
C ALA A 138 -3.98 -2.54 8.35
N GLN A 139 -2.76 -2.70 8.87
CA GLN A 139 -1.65 -1.77 8.73
C GLN A 139 -1.19 -1.62 7.28
N MET A 140 -1.01 -2.73 6.56
CA MET A 140 -0.43 -2.71 5.23
C MET A 140 -1.51 -2.76 4.17
N VAL A 141 -1.46 -1.83 3.21
CA VAL A 141 -2.40 -1.72 2.11
C VAL A 141 -1.68 -1.58 0.77
N ARG A 142 -2.25 -2.16 -0.29
CA ARG A 142 -1.85 -1.97 -1.68
C ARG A 142 -3.09 -1.80 -2.53
N VAL A 143 -3.04 -0.87 -3.49
CA VAL A 143 -4.16 -0.60 -4.38
C VAL A 143 -3.69 -0.62 -5.83
N CYS A 144 -4.53 -1.18 -6.70
CA CYS A 144 -4.29 -1.16 -8.14
C CYS A 144 -5.61 -1.05 -8.91
N SER A 145 -5.51 -0.52 -10.13
CA SER A 145 -6.64 -0.56 -11.07
C SER A 145 -6.79 -1.97 -11.64
N GLY A 146 -8.03 -2.41 -11.85
CA GLY A 146 -8.30 -3.62 -12.63
C GLY A 146 -7.77 -3.53 -14.06
N SER A 147 -7.55 -2.34 -14.60
CA SER A 147 -6.96 -2.15 -15.94
C SER A 147 -5.50 -2.60 -16.04
N VAL A 148 -4.78 -2.75 -14.92
CA VAL A 148 -3.37 -3.20 -14.92
C VAL A 148 -3.22 -4.69 -14.57
N LEU A 149 -4.32 -5.38 -14.27
CA LEU A 149 -4.30 -6.80 -13.90
C LEU A 149 -4.64 -7.68 -15.11
N PRO A 150 -3.98 -8.86 -15.29
CA PRO A 150 -4.23 -9.75 -16.44
C PRO A 150 -5.70 -10.17 -16.63
N HIS A 151 -6.43 -10.30 -15.52
CA HIS A 151 -7.86 -10.66 -15.49
C HIS A 151 -8.71 -9.62 -14.73
N GLY A 152 -8.20 -8.39 -14.59
CA GLY A 152 -8.93 -7.35 -13.91
C GLY A 152 -10.05 -6.76 -14.76
N VAL A 153 -11.06 -6.21 -14.10
CA VAL A 153 -12.15 -5.51 -14.77
C VAL A 153 -11.76 -4.05 -15.00
N LYS A 154 -11.82 -3.59 -16.24
CA LYS A 154 -11.53 -2.19 -16.59
C LYS A 154 -12.43 -1.24 -15.79
N GLY A 155 -11.83 -0.17 -15.26
CA GLY A 155 -12.53 0.83 -14.45
C GLY A 155 -12.77 0.42 -13.00
N LYS A 156 -12.46 -0.82 -12.60
CA LYS A 156 -12.47 -1.23 -11.20
C LYS A 156 -11.17 -0.87 -10.49
N TRP A 157 -11.26 -0.76 -9.17
CA TRP A 157 -10.12 -0.55 -8.27
C TRP A 157 -10.16 -1.59 -7.15
N TYR A 158 -9.01 -2.19 -6.88
CA TYR A 158 -8.89 -3.27 -5.90
C TYR A 158 -7.90 -2.89 -4.81
N LEU A 159 -8.30 -3.12 -3.57
CA LEU A 159 -7.49 -2.96 -2.36
C LEU A 159 -7.12 -4.32 -1.82
N LEU A 160 -5.82 -4.60 -1.69
CA LEU A 160 -5.27 -5.68 -0.86
C LEU A 160 -4.87 -5.08 0.49
N ARG A 161 -5.32 -5.69 1.59
CA ARG A 161 -4.98 -5.28 2.95
C ARG A 161 -4.69 -6.48 3.84
N THR A 162 -3.96 -6.28 4.93
CA THR A 162 -3.84 -7.28 5.99
C THR A 162 -5.12 -7.38 6.82
N LEU A 163 -5.40 -8.56 7.39
CA LEU A 163 -6.40 -8.80 8.43
C LEU A 163 -5.66 -9.16 9.72
N GLY A 164 -5.08 -8.14 10.36
CA GLY A 164 -4.07 -8.35 11.40
C GLY A 164 -2.94 -9.26 10.91
N SER A 165 -2.51 -10.18 11.74
CA SER A 165 -1.51 -11.20 11.41
C SER A 165 -2.10 -12.51 10.89
N THR A 166 -3.39 -12.56 10.56
CA THR A 166 -4.11 -13.83 10.33
C THR A 166 -4.32 -14.17 8.87
N ALA A 167 -4.51 -13.16 8.02
CA ALA A 167 -4.86 -13.31 6.62
C ALA A 167 -4.64 -11.99 5.88
N HIS A 168 -4.93 -12.01 4.58
CA HIS A 168 -5.16 -10.81 3.79
C HIS A 168 -6.59 -10.77 3.27
N GLU A 169 -7.09 -9.59 2.93
CA GLU A 169 -8.38 -9.40 2.28
C GLU A 169 -8.21 -8.59 1.00
N ILE A 170 -9.00 -8.95 -0.02
CA ILE A 170 -9.17 -8.14 -1.23
C ILE A 170 -10.55 -7.50 -1.20
N TYR A 171 -10.62 -6.20 -1.47
CA TYR A 171 -11.85 -5.41 -1.61
C TYR A 171 -11.92 -4.79 -3.01
N ASP A 172 -13.14 -4.71 -3.56
CA ASP A 172 -13.49 -3.75 -4.60
C ASP A 172 -13.75 -2.40 -3.92
N VAL A 173 -12.92 -1.40 -4.26
CA VAL A 173 -12.97 -0.02 -3.74
C VAL A 173 -13.34 0.98 -4.83
N THR A 174 -13.97 0.52 -5.91
CA THR A 174 -14.42 1.38 -7.02
C THR A 174 -15.46 2.38 -6.55
N ASP A 175 -16.38 1.96 -5.67
CA ASP A 175 -17.15 2.88 -4.84
C ASP A 175 -16.44 3.05 -3.49
N LYS A 176 -15.95 4.26 -3.26
CA LYS A 176 -15.01 4.56 -2.18
C LYS A 176 -15.75 4.73 -0.86
N ALA A 177 -17.05 5.05 -0.93
CA ALA A 177 -17.93 5.14 0.23
C ALA A 177 -18.50 3.76 0.63
N HIS A 178 -18.51 2.80 -0.29
CA HIS A 178 -19.04 1.45 -0.06
C HIS A 178 -18.08 0.34 -0.51
N PRO A 179 -16.91 0.18 0.14
CA PRO A 179 -16.00 -0.93 -0.16
C PRO A 179 -16.67 -2.29 0.00
N ALA A 180 -16.47 -3.18 -0.97
CA ALA A 180 -17.04 -4.52 -0.95
C ALA A 180 -15.94 -5.59 -0.89
N ARG A 181 -15.94 -6.42 0.15
CA ARG A 181 -14.97 -7.52 0.26
C ARG A 181 -15.23 -8.55 -0.85
N LEU A 182 -14.20 -8.87 -1.62
CA LEU A 182 -14.23 -9.90 -2.66
C LEU A 182 -13.84 -11.25 -2.10
N THR A 183 -12.73 -11.31 -1.36
CA THR A 183 -12.24 -12.57 -0.77
C THR A 183 -11.31 -12.32 0.41
N THR A 184 -11.17 -13.33 1.25
CA THR A 184 -10.08 -13.47 2.23
C THR A 184 -9.06 -14.46 1.66
N ILE A 185 -7.79 -14.10 1.74
CA ILE A 185 -6.65 -14.93 1.34
C ILE A 185 -5.97 -15.39 2.62
N VAL A 186 -5.99 -16.69 2.85
CA VAL A 186 -5.30 -17.37 3.94
C VAL A 186 -4.20 -18.21 3.30
N ASP A 187 -3.01 -18.21 3.90
CA ASP A 187 -2.01 -19.25 3.65
C ASP A 187 -2.34 -20.50 4.48
#